data_AF-A0A257STS6-F1
#
_entry.id   AF-A0A257STS6-F1
#
_cell.length_a   1.000
_cell.length_b   1.000
_cell.length_c   1.000
_cell.angle_alpha   90.00
_cell.angle_beta   90.00
_cell.angle_gamma   90.00
#
_symmetry.space_group_name_H-M   'P 1'
#
loop_
_entity.id
_entity.type
_entity.pdbx_description
1 polymer ?
#
loop_
_entity_poly.entity_id
_entity_poly.type
_entity_poly.pdbx_seq_one_letter_code
_entity_poly.pdbx_strand_id
1 'polypeptide(L)'
;MNRLARALLISVSLIATPALVYGADQGATPDIHHDRRDIRHDQRQLHRQVHDRNHDRRELRHDLRNGRTAAAAAQRRDMRRDNRQIHAKRRDLHHDRRDVHHDRRQVRRARRAD
;
A
#
# COMPACT_ATOMS: atom_id res chain seq x y z
N MET A 1 -7.29 24.41 -18.25
CA MET A 1 -6.84 24.18 -16.86
C MET A 1 -6.14 22.83 -16.82
N ASN A 2 -4.81 22.82 -16.94
CA ASN A 2 -4.01 21.59 -16.88
C ASN A 2 -3.97 21.14 -15.42
N ARG A 3 -4.80 20.15 -15.06
CA ARG A 3 -4.69 19.46 -13.78
C ARG A 3 -3.49 18.54 -13.89
N LEU A 4 -2.34 19.12 -13.54
CA LEU A 4 -1.07 18.45 -13.40
C LEU A 4 -1.26 17.18 -12.57
N ALA A 5 -0.69 16.10 -13.07
CA ALA A 5 -0.54 14.82 -12.40
C ALA A 5 -0.38 15.04 -10.91
N ARG A 6 -1.39 14.64 -10.13
CA ARG A 6 -1.28 14.57 -8.68
C ARG A 6 -0.28 13.47 -8.41
N ALA A 7 1.00 13.84 -8.39
CA ALA A 7 2.08 12.98 -7.98
C ALA A 7 1.73 12.51 -6.58
N LEU A 8 1.22 11.27 -6.50
CA LEU A 8 0.98 10.58 -5.25
C LEU A 8 2.34 10.42 -4.58
N LEU A 9 2.66 11.39 -3.72
CA LEU A 9 3.79 11.34 -2.81
C LEU A 9 3.55 10.16 -1.90
N ILE A 10 4.25 9.07 -2.19
CA ILE A 10 4.26 7.90 -1.33
C ILE A 10 5.10 8.28 -0.12
N SER A 11 4.44 8.55 1.00
CA SER A 11 5.04 8.35 2.31
C SER A 11 5.38 6.86 2.42
N VAL A 12 6.65 6.53 2.21
CA VAL A 12 7.21 5.22 2.54
C VAL A 12 7.25 5.16 4.06
N SER A 13 6.20 4.60 4.63
CA SER A 13 6.12 4.10 6.01
C SER A 13 5.27 2.83 5.85
N LEU A 14 5.64 1.64 6.27
CA LEU A 14 6.57 1.20 7.28
C LEU A 14 7.72 0.37 6.68
N ILE A 15 8.89 0.54 7.26
CA ILE A 15 9.93 -0.48 7.27
C ILE A 15 9.38 -1.60 8.17
N ALA A 16 8.80 -2.65 7.59
CA ALA A 16 8.78 -3.94 8.25
C ALA A 16 10.23 -4.44 8.19
N THR A 17 11.01 -4.14 9.23
CA THR A 17 12.38 -4.62 9.36
C THR A 17 12.33 -6.15 9.31
N PRO A 18 12.87 -6.81 8.27
CA PRO A 18 13.10 -8.24 8.36
C PRO A 18 14.22 -8.42 9.37
N ALA A 19 13.94 -9.19 10.42
CA ALA A 19 14.90 -9.55 11.44
C ALA A 19 16.03 -10.41 10.84
N LEU A 20 17.03 -9.76 10.26
CA LEU A 20 18.37 -10.31 10.06
C LEU A 20 19.37 -9.17 10.27
N VAL A 21 19.93 -9.08 11.47
CA VAL A 21 21.36 -8.89 11.79
C VAL A 21 21.51 -8.54 13.29
N TYR A 22 22.05 -9.52 14.02
CA TYR A 22 22.88 -9.49 15.23
C TYR A 22 22.77 -8.35 16.26
N GLY A 23 22.41 -8.74 17.49
CA GLY A 23 22.81 -8.04 18.71
C GLY A 23 21.69 -7.90 19.73
N ALA A 24 21.67 -8.80 20.71
CA ALA A 24 21.08 -8.65 22.05
C ALA A 24 19.98 -7.57 22.23
N ASP A 25 18.73 -7.91 21.95
CA ASP A 25 17.62 -7.35 22.73
C ASP A 25 16.48 -8.37 22.84
N GLN A 26 15.91 -8.47 24.02
CA GLN A 26 15.03 -9.55 24.46
C GLN A 26 13.59 -9.26 24.02
N GLY A 27 12.96 -10.21 23.32
CA GLY A 27 11.50 -10.36 23.32
C GLY A 27 10.69 -9.20 22.75
N ALA A 28 10.80 -8.92 21.45
CA ALA A 28 9.73 -8.21 20.76
C ALA A 28 8.46 -9.09 20.78
N THR A 29 7.62 -8.91 21.79
CA THR A 29 6.30 -9.55 21.84
C THR A 29 5.50 -9.08 20.63
N PRO A 30 4.88 -9.98 19.83
CA PRO A 30 4.08 -9.56 18.69
C PRO A 30 2.96 -8.58 19.10
N ASP A 31 3.08 -7.30 18.75
CA ASP A 31 2.03 -6.29 19.00
C ASP A 31 0.99 -6.32 17.88
N ILE A 32 0.15 -7.37 17.96
CA ILE A 32 -0.95 -7.61 17.04
C ILE A 32 -1.96 -6.43 17.01
N HIS A 33 -2.02 -5.58 18.03
CA HIS A 33 -2.94 -4.44 18.03
C HIS A 33 -2.44 -3.32 17.12
N HIS A 34 -1.15 -2.98 17.25
CA HIS A 34 -0.51 -1.98 16.40
C HIS A 34 -0.56 -2.37 14.93
N ASP A 35 -0.16 -3.60 14.59
CA ASP A 35 -0.15 -4.09 13.21
C ASP A 35 -1.53 -4.02 12.55
N ARG A 36 -2.59 -4.34 13.30
CA ARG A 36 -3.97 -4.23 12.79
C ARG A 36 -4.35 -2.78 12.48
N ARG A 37 -3.90 -1.83 13.28
CA ARG A 37 -4.19 -0.40 13.10
C ARG A 37 -3.51 0.11 11.83
N ASP A 38 -2.27 -0.29 11.62
CA ASP A 38 -1.46 0.11 10.46
C ASP A 38 -2.01 -0.51 9.17
N ILE A 39 -2.31 -1.82 9.19
CA ILE A 39 -2.98 -2.51 8.07
C ILE A 39 -4.30 -1.81 7.68
N ARG A 40 -5.07 -1.32 8.65
CA ARG A 40 -6.31 -0.55 8.38
C ARG A 40 -6.02 0.82 7.79
N HIS A 41 -5.00 1.49 8.29
CA HIS A 41 -4.56 2.78 7.76
C HIS A 41 -4.10 2.64 6.30
N ASP A 42 -3.27 1.65 6.00
CA ASP A 42 -2.76 1.38 4.67
C ASP A 42 -3.86 0.98 3.69
N GLN A 43 -4.87 0.22 4.14
CA GLN A 43 -6.07 -0.04 3.34
C GLN A 43 -6.83 1.23 2.97
N ARG A 44 -6.97 2.18 3.91
CA ARG A 44 -7.64 3.46 3.65
C ARG A 44 -6.83 4.30 2.65
N GLN A 45 -5.52 4.34 2.79
CA GLN A 45 -4.64 5.01 1.84
C GLN A 45 -4.75 4.39 0.44
N LEU A 46 -4.67 3.07 0.35
CA LEU A 46 -4.81 2.34 -0.91
C LEU A 46 -6.17 2.59 -1.56
N HIS A 47 -7.24 2.66 -0.77
CA HIS A 47 -8.58 2.97 -1.29
C HIS A 47 -8.63 4.37 -1.92
N ARG A 48 -8.04 5.37 -1.26
CA ARG A 48 -7.93 6.74 -1.82
C ARG A 48 -7.13 6.74 -3.12
N GLN A 49 -5.98 6.06 -3.16
CA GLN A 49 -5.16 5.95 -4.38
C GLN A 49 -5.92 5.30 -5.54
N VAL A 50 -6.68 4.24 -5.27
CA VAL A 50 -7.51 3.58 -6.28
C VAL A 50 -8.61 4.52 -6.79
N HIS A 51 -9.21 5.31 -5.91
CA HIS A 51 -10.21 6.31 -6.27
C HIS A 51 -9.61 7.39 -7.19
N ASP A 52 -8.47 7.97 -6.80
CA ASP A 52 -7.78 9.00 -7.58
C ASP A 52 -7.38 8.47 -8.97
N ARG A 53 -6.76 7.29 -9.03
CA ARG A 53 -6.43 6.63 -10.31
C ARG A 53 -7.66 6.43 -11.21
N ASN A 54 -8.81 6.09 -10.62
CA ASN A 54 -10.06 5.93 -11.36
C ASN A 54 -10.61 7.26 -11.88
N HIS A 55 -10.43 8.34 -11.12
CA HIS A 55 -10.76 9.69 -11.56
C HIS A 55 -9.86 10.12 -12.73
N ASP A 56 -8.55 9.93 -12.63
CA ASP A 56 -7.59 10.24 -13.71
C ASP A 56 -7.89 9.43 -14.98
N ARG A 57 -8.33 8.18 -14.83
CA ARG A 57 -8.81 7.36 -15.96
C ARG A 57 -10.01 7.99 -16.68
N ARG A 58 -10.92 8.62 -15.94
CA ARG A 58 -12.10 9.29 -16.52
C ARG A 58 -11.67 10.57 -17.24
N GLU A 59 -10.80 11.36 -16.64
CA GLU A 59 -10.24 12.57 -17.27
C GLU A 59 -9.47 12.22 -18.56
N LEU A 60 -8.62 11.19 -18.53
CA LEU A 60 -7.91 10.68 -19.71
C LEU A 60 -8.88 10.30 -20.84
N ARG A 61 -9.98 9.62 -20.51
CA ARG A 61 -11.01 9.24 -21.51
C ARG A 61 -11.69 10.47 -22.09
N HIS A 62 -11.93 11.49 -21.27
CA HIS A 62 -12.50 12.75 -21.72
C HIS A 62 -11.54 13.53 -22.62
N ASP A 63 -10.26 13.61 -22.27
CA ASP A 63 -9.23 14.28 -23.08
C ASP A 63 -9.03 13.59 -24.43
N LEU A 64 -9.04 12.26 -24.47
CA LEU A 64 -9.00 11.49 -25.71
C LEU A 64 -10.21 11.76 -26.62
N ARG A 65 -11.42 11.88 -26.05
CA ARG A 65 -12.64 12.23 -26.81
C ARG A 65 -12.57 13.63 -27.41
N ASN A 66 -11.90 14.55 -26.73
CA ASN A 66 -11.73 15.94 -27.17
C ASN A 66 -10.46 16.16 -28.02
N GLY A 67 -9.80 15.09 -28.48
CA GLY A 67 -8.63 15.18 -29.36
C GLY A 67 -7.32 15.62 -28.69
N ARG A 68 -7.24 15.67 -27.35
CA ARG A 68 -6.04 16.08 -26.60
C ARG A 68 -5.05 14.92 -26.41
N THR A 69 -4.53 14.40 -27.51
CA THR A 69 -3.73 13.16 -27.55
C THR A 69 -2.36 13.27 -26.86
N ALA A 70 -1.70 14.43 -26.91
CA ALA A 70 -0.41 14.63 -26.25
C ALA A 70 -0.52 14.58 -24.72
N ALA A 71 -1.53 15.25 -24.13
CA ALA A 71 -1.82 15.19 -22.70
C ALA A 71 -2.19 13.77 -22.25
N ALA A 72 -2.94 13.06 -23.09
CA ALA A 72 -3.33 11.67 -22.83
C ALA A 72 -2.13 10.70 -22.77
N ALA A 73 -1.06 10.94 -23.52
CA ALA A 73 0.14 10.11 -23.50
C ALA A 73 0.88 10.20 -22.15
N ALA A 74 1.06 11.42 -21.62
CA ALA A 74 1.68 11.65 -20.31
C ALA A 74 0.84 11.03 -19.18
N GLN A 75 -0.47 11.31 -19.15
CA GLN A 75 -1.40 10.74 -18.18
C GLN A 75 -1.38 9.19 -18.18
N ARG A 76 -1.26 8.54 -19.35
CA ARG A 76 -1.13 7.07 -19.44
C ARG A 76 0.13 6.55 -18.77
N ARG A 77 1.26 7.27 -18.87
CA ARG A 77 2.52 6.89 -18.23
C ARG A 77 2.40 6.97 -16.71
N ASP A 78 1.80 8.04 -16.21
CA ASP A 78 1.60 8.24 -14.77
C ASP A 78 0.64 7.19 -14.20
N MET A 79 -0.49 6.95 -14.86
CA MET A 79 -1.41 5.86 -14.48
C MET A 79 -0.74 4.48 -14.45
N ARG A 80 0.21 4.20 -15.35
CA ARG A 80 0.98 2.94 -15.32
C ARG A 80 1.85 2.87 -14.08
N ARG A 81 2.48 3.97 -13.67
CA ARG A 81 3.28 4.06 -12.45
C ARG A 81 2.40 3.85 -11.21
N ASP A 82 1.27 4.53 -11.14
CA ASP A 82 0.33 4.41 -10.02
C ASP A 82 -0.21 2.98 -9.91
N ASN A 83 -0.56 2.35 -11.04
CA ASN A 83 -0.98 0.94 -11.04
C ASN A 83 0.09 0.01 -10.47
N ARG A 84 1.39 0.22 -10.80
CA ARG A 84 2.49 -0.58 -10.24
C ARG A 84 2.61 -0.38 -8.74
N GLN A 85 2.49 0.85 -8.26
CA GLN A 85 2.58 1.19 -6.84
C GLN A 85 1.40 0.60 -6.04
N ILE A 86 0.18 0.73 -6.55
CA ILE A 86 -1.03 0.10 -6.00
C ILE A 86 -0.84 -1.42 -5.93
N HIS A 87 -0.25 -2.05 -6.95
CA HIS A 87 0.02 -3.49 -6.94
C HIS A 87 1.07 -3.88 -5.90
N ALA A 88 2.14 -3.11 -5.75
CA ALA A 88 3.14 -3.33 -4.71
C ALA A 88 2.49 -3.25 -3.31
N LYS A 89 1.78 -2.16 -3.02
CA LYS A 89 1.09 -1.99 -1.73
C LYS A 89 0.06 -3.06 -1.43
N ARG A 90 -0.65 -3.58 -2.45
CA ARG A 90 -1.55 -4.72 -2.28
C ARG A 90 -0.82 -6.01 -1.89
N ARG A 91 0.38 -6.24 -2.43
CA ARG A 91 1.21 -7.38 -2.05
C ARG A 91 1.72 -7.23 -0.62
N ASP A 92 2.23 -6.07 -0.27
CA ASP A 92 2.72 -5.77 1.09
C ASP A 92 1.61 -5.99 2.13
N LEU A 93 0.44 -5.38 1.93
CA LEU A 93 -0.75 -5.58 2.77
C LEU A 93 -1.18 -7.05 2.90
N HIS A 94 -0.93 -7.86 1.86
CA HIS A 94 -1.24 -9.29 1.89
C HIS A 94 -0.23 -10.07 2.72
N HIS A 95 1.05 -9.69 2.67
CA HIS A 95 2.09 -10.23 3.55
C HIS A 95 1.83 -9.85 5.01
N ASP A 96 1.60 -8.58 5.32
CA ASP A 96 1.33 -8.11 6.69
C ASP A 96 0.15 -8.86 7.33
N ARG A 97 -0.91 -9.09 6.54
CA ARG A 97 -2.08 -9.86 6.99
C ARG A 97 -1.75 -11.32 7.29
N ARG A 98 -0.85 -11.95 6.53
CA ARG A 98 -0.39 -13.31 6.79
C ARG A 98 0.44 -13.36 8.06
N ASP A 99 1.37 -12.43 8.24
CA ASP A 99 2.27 -12.38 9.39
C ASP A 99 1.48 -12.21 10.69
N VAL A 100 0.57 -11.23 10.72
CA VAL A 100 -0.36 -11.04 11.85
C VAL A 100 -1.20 -12.30 12.14
N HIS A 101 -1.55 -13.09 11.12
CA HIS A 101 -2.27 -14.34 11.32
C HIS A 101 -1.37 -15.45 11.89
N HIS A 102 -0.12 -15.54 11.45
CA HIS A 102 0.88 -16.44 12.01
C HIS A 102 1.17 -16.09 13.48
N ASP A 103 1.37 -14.82 13.81
CA ASP A 103 1.66 -14.37 15.17
C ASP A 103 0.51 -14.68 16.13
N ARG A 104 -0.73 -14.44 15.69
CA ARG A 104 -1.91 -14.86 16.47
C ARG A 104 -1.94 -16.36 16.73
N ARG A 105 -1.52 -17.19 15.77
CA ARG A 105 -1.46 -18.65 15.97
C ARG A 105 -0.35 -19.02 16.96
N GLN A 106 0.81 -18.37 16.88
CA GLN A 106 1.93 -18.59 17.80
C GLN A 106 1.54 -18.22 19.24
N VAL A 107 0.98 -17.02 19.45
CA VAL A 107 0.48 -16.58 20.77
C VAL A 107 -0.58 -17.53 21.32
N ARG A 108 -1.50 -18.03 20.48
CA ARG A 108 -2.50 -19.02 20.90
C ARG A 108 -1.91 -20.37 21.28
N ARG A 109 -0.83 -20.80 20.63
CA ARG A 109 -0.14 -22.06 20.94
C ARG A 109 0.64 -21.93 22.25
N ALA A 110 1.36 -20.83 22.43
CA ALA A 110 2.09 -20.55 23.67
C ALA A 110 1.15 -20.58 24.88
N ARG A 111 0.02 -19.87 24.83
CA ARG A 111 -1.02 -19.86 25.89
C ARG A 111 -1.69 -21.21 26.18
N ARG A 112 -1.49 -22.23 25.34
CA ARG A 112 -2.03 -23.59 25.56
C ARG A 112 -0.98 -24.53 26.14
N ALA A 113 0.29 -24.15 26.07
CA ALA A 113 1.42 -24.92 26.57
C ALA A 113 1.79 -24.54 28.01
N ASP A 114 1.33 -23.37 28.48
CA ASP A 114 1.28 -22.94 29.89
C ASP A 114 -0.02 -23.42 30.56
#